data_AF-A0AAI8X628-F1
#
_entry.id   AF-A0AAI8X628-F1
#
_cell.length_a   1.000
_cell.length_b   1.000
_cell.length_c   1.000
_cell.angle_alpha   90.00
_cell.angle_beta   90.00
_cell.angle_gamma   90.00
#
_symmetry.space_group_name_H-M   'P 1'
#
loop_
_entity.id
_entity.type
_entity.pdbx_description
1 polymer ?
#
loop_
_entity_poly.entity_id
_entity_poly.type
_entity_poly.pdbx_seq_one_letter_code
_entity_poly.pdbx_strand_id
1 'polypeptide(L)' 'MDGETNGKVHPCIEVVEACGEWHVRVLDADQNKTLTFEIESYALAYAEGQRIRLGLDTITRL' A
#
# COMPACT_ATOMS: atom_id res chain seq x y z
N MET A 1 29.21 -16.14 -7.85
CA MET A 1 27.77 -16.29 -8.13
C MET A 1 27.08 -15.25 -7.30
N ASP A 2 26.91 -14.12 -7.95
CA ASP A 2 26.43 -12.85 -7.43
C ASP A 2 24.92 -13.01 -7.30
N GLY A 3 24.48 -13.62 -6.19
CA GLY A 3 23.07 -13.80 -5.89
C GLY A 3 22.60 -12.59 -5.10
N GLU A 4 22.20 -11.55 -5.81
CA GLU A 4 21.49 -10.38 -5.27
C GLU A 4 20.58 -10.80 -4.12
N THR A 5 20.72 -10.11 -2.98
CA THR A 5 19.72 -10.13 -1.91
C THR A 5 18.42 -9.61 -2.51
N ASN A 6 17.62 -10.52 -3.07
CA ASN A 6 16.27 -10.23 -3.54
C ASN A 6 15.46 -9.89 -2.29
N GLY A 7 15.49 -8.61 -1.93
CA GLY A 7 14.74 -8.02 -0.82
C GLY A 7 13.28 -8.25 -1.12
N LYS A 8 12.77 -9.39 -0.70
CA LYS A 8 11.40 -9.82 -0.93
C LYS A 8 10.53 -8.84 -0.16
N VAL A 9 10.04 -7.81 -0.85
CA VAL A 9 9.13 -6.84 -0.26
C VAL A 9 7.91 -7.62 0.16
N HIS A 10 7.66 -7.67 1.47
CA HIS A 10 6.45 -8.30 1.99
C HIS A 10 5.27 -7.44 1.54
N PRO A 11 4.24 -8.02 0.91
CA PRO A 11 3.10 -7.25 0.46
C PRO A 11 2.49 -6.52 1.65
N CYS A 12 2.31 -5.21 1.53
CA CYS A 12 1.69 -4.40 2.57
C CYS A 12 1.00 -3.19 1.97
N ILE A 13 0.05 -2.65 2.72
CA ILE A 13 -0.70 -1.46 2.33
C ILE A 13 -0.53 -0.44 3.42
N GLU A 14 -0.07 0.74 3.02
CA GLU A 14 0.15 1.88 3.90
C GLU A 14 -0.79 3.00 3.48
N VAL A 15 -1.46 3.62 4.45
CA VAL A 15 -2.28 4.81 4.24
C VAL A 15 -1.68 5.93 5.07
N VAL A 16 -1.29 7.02 4.41
CA VAL A 16 -0.66 8.20 5.02
C VAL A 16 -1.57 9.39 4.78
N GLU A 17 -1.83 10.19 5.81
CA GLU A 17 -2.40 11.53 5.64
C GLU A 17 -1.27 12.56 5.55
N ALA A 18 -1.28 13.42 4.53
CA ALA A 18 -0.36 14.53 4.42
C ALA A 18 -1.08 15.77 3.88
N CYS A 19 -1.05 16.87 4.62
CA CYS A 19 -1.62 18.16 4.20
C CYS A 19 -3.10 18.10 3.76
N GLY A 20 -3.91 17.22 4.36
CA GLY A 20 -5.33 17.03 4.00
C GLY A 20 -5.57 16.11 2.80
N GLU A 21 -4.52 15.55 2.21
CA GLU A 21 -4.58 14.51 1.20
C GLU A 21 -4.25 13.14 1.81
N TRP A 22 -4.79 12.09 1.18
CA TRP A 22 -4.64 10.71 1.61
C TRP A 22 -3.85 9.93 0.57
N HIS A 23 -2.70 9.41 0.96
CA HIS A 23 -1.84 8.61 0.10
C HIS A 23 -1.94 7.14 0.49
N VAL A 24 -2.37 6.29 -0.44
CA VAL A 24 -2.37 4.83 -0.29
C VAL A 24 -1.19 4.27 -1.06
N ARG A 25 -0.21 3.71 -0.35
CA ARG A 25 0.90 2.95 -0.92
C ARG A 25 0.59 1.47 -0.84
N VAL A 26 0.68 0.81 -1.98
CA VAL A 26 0.54 -0.64 -2.13
C VAL A 26 1.91 -1.17 -2.49
N LEU A 27 2.50 -1.92 -1.59
CA LEU A 27 3.76 -2.62 -1.79
C LEU A 27 3.42 -4.07 -2.17
N ASP A 28 3.92 -4.51 -3.31
CA ASP A 28 3.82 -5.89 -3.79
C ASP A 28 5.21 -6.34 -4.27
N ALA A 29 5.42 -7.66 -4.37
CA ALA A 29 6.71 -8.21 -4.79
C ALA A 29 7.13 -7.76 -6.20
N ASP A 30 6.17 -7.39 -7.06
CA ASP A 30 6.42 -6.95 -8.42
C ASP A 30 6.33 -5.43 -8.59
N GLN A 31 5.47 -4.75 -7.81
CA GLN A 31 5.14 -3.34 -8.01
C GLN A 31 4.86 -2.58 -6.72
N ASN A 32 5.44 -1.38 -6.64
CA ASN A 32 5.10 -0.39 -5.63
C ASN A 32 4.25 0.70 -6.28
N LYS A 33 3.00 0.84 -5.84
CA LYS A 33 2.05 1.83 -6.37
C LYS A 33 1.62 2.78 -5.27
N THR A 34 1.70 4.07 -5.51
CA THR A 34 1.12 5.10 -4.63
C THR A 34 -0.01 5.80 -5.37
N LEU A 35 -1.19 5.91 -4.73
CA LEU A 35 -2.29 6.73 -5.21
C LEU A 35 -2.68 7.76 -4.16
N THR A 36 -3.06 8.94 -4.62
CA THR A 36 -3.49 10.06 -3.77
C THR A 36 -4.99 10.27 -3.92
N PHE A 37 -5.65 10.61 -2.82
CA PHE A 37 -7.07 10.90 -2.76
C PHE A 37 -7.30 12.14 -1.89
N GLU A 38 -8.21 13.01 -2.31
CA GLU A 38 -8.62 14.17 -1.50
C GLU A 38 -9.56 13.76 -0.34
N ILE A 39 -10.24 12.61 -0.47
CA ILE A 39 -11.28 12.17 0.47
C ILE A 39 -10.83 10.89 1.18
N GLU A 40 -10.86 10.91 2.52
CA GLU A 40 -10.45 9.78 3.37
C GLU A 40 -11.21 8.49 3.04
N SER A 41 -12.53 8.58 2.93
CA SER A 41 -13.37 7.40 2.68
C SER A 41 -13.05 6.70 1.37
N TYR A 42 -12.60 7.44 0.35
CA TYR A 42 -12.18 6.86 -0.93
C TYR A 42 -10.80 6.21 -0.83
N ALA A 43 -9.87 6.84 -0.12
CA ALA A 43 -8.56 6.23 0.16
C ALA A 43 -8.73 4.91 0.93
N LEU A 44 -9.56 4.89 1.97
CA LEU A 44 -9.81 3.71 2.78
C LEU A 44 -10.52 2.61 1.98
N ALA A 45 -11.53 2.95 1.17
CA ALA A 45 -12.20 1.96 0.31
C ALA A 45 -11.23 1.35 -0.73
N TYR A 46 -10.34 2.17 -1.29
CA TYR A 46 -9.31 1.67 -2.20
C TYR A 46 -8.31 0.76 -1.47
N ALA A 47 -7.81 1.18 -0.30
CA ALA A 47 -6.90 0.38 0.52
C ALA A 47 -7.51 -0.97 0.90
N GLU A 48 -8.79 -1.00 1.28
CA GLU A 48 -9.52 -2.23 1.61
C GLU A 48 -9.67 -3.16 0.42
N GLY A 49 -9.98 -2.62 -0.77
CA GLY A 49 -9.99 -3.40 -2.01
C GLY A 49 -8.63 -4.02 -2.32
N GLN A 50 -7.54 -3.28 -2.08
CA GLN A 50 -6.18 -3.81 -2.25
C GLN A 50 -5.84 -4.86 -1.19
N ARG A 51 -6.29 -4.69 0.05
CA ARG A 51 -6.07 -5.62 1.16
C ARG A 51 -6.64 -6.99 0.81
N ILE A 52 -7.87 -7.00 0.32
CA ILE A 52 -8.55 -8.23 -0.14
C ILE A 52 -7.83 -8.82 -1.36
N ARG A 53 -7.45 -7.99 -2.35
CA ARG A 53 -6.73 -8.44 -3.55
C ARG A 53 -5.39 -9.13 -3.21
N LEU A 54 -4.67 -8.60 -2.23
CA LEU A 54 -3.37 -9.11 -1.79
C LEU A 54 -3.47 -10.20 -0.70
N GLY A 55 -4.68 -10.49 -0.20
CA GLY A 55 -4.88 -11.47 0.87
C GLY A 55 -4.27 -11.06 2.21
N LEU A 56 -4.19 -9.75 2.47
CA LEU A 56 -3.60 -9.21 3.70
C LEU A 56 -4.64 -9.16 4.84
N ASP A 57 -4.18 -9.37 6.07
CA ASP A 57 -5.06 -9.31 7.23
C ASP A 57 -5.39 -7.85 7.62
N THR A 58 -4.42 -6.96 7.47
CA THR A 58 -4.52 -5.57 7.94
C THR A 58 -4.03 -4.55 6.91
N ILE A 59 -4.45 -3.31 7.11
CA ILE A 59 -3.89 -2.11 6.46
C ILE A 59 -3.13 -1.33 7.54
N THR A 60 -1.93 -0.87 7.22
CA THR A 60 -1.15 0.00 8.09
C THR A 60 -1.54 1.45 7.83
N ARG A 61 -1.91 2.19 8.86
CA ARG A 61 -2.11 3.65 8.79
C ARG A 61 -0.94 4.32 9.49
N LEU A 62 -0.29 5.27 8.81
CA LEU A 62 0.91 5.96 9.24
C LEU A 62 0.64 7.44 9.53
#